data_AF-A0A842RET5-F1
#
_entry.id   AF-A0A842RET5-F1
#
_cell.length_a   1.000
_cell.length_b   1.000
_cell.length_c   1.000
_cell.angle_alpha   90.00
_cell.angle_beta   90.00
_cell.angle_gamma   90.00
#
_symmetry.space_group_name_H-M   'P 1'
#
loop_
_entity.id
_entity.type
_entity.pdbx_description
1 polymer ?
#
loop_
_entity_poly.entity_id
_entity_poly.type
_entity_poly.pdbx_seq_one_letter_code
_entity_poly.pdbx_strand_id
1 'polypeptide(L)'
;MTPSKNQSVKIQRLWAEAPERYQAYDPTTLSSEKFESLLPDFVPRIIKEDIAHYFHYLRNNRKRSSLKAWEKASGCIDSPHSWKTDNYRPVFSFLYYDRLTNGQFLPLLLSKFESAISVKNQQMTVEQFNQLCRLSVVGFRPRIDAISLKILLALSQNPSLVTQELVEITGHSYVTIYNRLKQLRAKLGLRVTTRINWRRLGVQRFFLITQQPSLFSSFKDFSQFLDGKATFLWGENNFLHYYLIPHEVKDRFLKAYRSVSTTSTMTKCYHLQGTPIMGYSFDLFDVNEQKWHFDFATAFLQPMKSSSKIRQVFTEEKYGSENPYEPTTKEIKVMEGLLRNYSLTQKELANLLQIHEPNLSIIKSKLSDEQIIAPQLMLRLGLPLNCFLRCTPNSDEILQTLINLMQKIPFFNLSVVNACEEEPLAKELICFLQLDDILYYSLVTFLRELSQEQLLREFKIGLLVDSFFGESKVKEVLKETLIEGFS
;
A
#
# COMPACT_ATOMS: atom_id res chain seq x y z
N MET A 1 -26.24 -17.41 -31.38
CA MET A 1 -25.57 -18.33 -30.43
C MET A 1 -26.04 -17.99 -29.03
N THR A 2 -26.98 -18.77 -28.51
CA THR A 2 -27.47 -18.66 -27.13
C THR A 2 -26.34 -19.01 -26.15
N PRO A 3 -26.06 -18.18 -25.12
CA PRO A 3 -25.04 -18.49 -24.12
C PRO A 3 -25.43 -19.78 -23.38
N SER A 4 -24.44 -20.60 -23.01
CA SER A 4 -24.72 -21.86 -22.30
C SER A 4 -25.41 -21.58 -20.96
N LYS A 5 -26.29 -22.46 -20.48
CA LYS A 5 -27.06 -22.28 -19.23
C LYS A 5 -26.20 -21.91 -18.00
N ASN A 6 -24.92 -22.28 -17.96
CA ASN A 6 -24.00 -21.92 -16.86
C ASN A 6 -23.44 -20.48 -16.94
N GLN A 7 -23.61 -19.82 -18.10
CA GLN A 7 -23.08 -18.49 -18.40
C GLN A 7 -24.12 -17.37 -18.11
N SER A 8 -25.39 -17.58 -18.46
CA SER A 8 -26.48 -16.64 -18.12
C SER A 8 -26.65 -16.46 -16.61
N VAL A 9 -26.42 -17.52 -15.85
CA VAL A 9 -26.53 -17.54 -14.38
C VAL A 9 -25.55 -16.59 -13.69
N LYS A 10 -24.40 -16.26 -14.30
CA LYS A 10 -23.38 -15.40 -13.64
C LYS A 10 -23.75 -13.92 -13.66
N ILE A 11 -24.18 -13.38 -14.79
CA ILE A 11 -24.58 -11.96 -14.84
C ILE A 11 -25.92 -11.74 -14.15
N GLN A 12 -26.86 -12.67 -14.25
CA GLN A 12 -28.14 -12.58 -13.53
C GLN A 12 -27.95 -12.50 -12.01
N ARG A 13 -27.01 -13.28 -11.44
CA ARG A 13 -26.66 -13.19 -10.02
C ARG A 13 -26.08 -11.82 -9.63
N LEU A 14 -25.17 -11.28 -10.45
CA LEU A 14 -24.64 -9.92 -10.22
C LEU A 14 -25.75 -8.88 -10.32
N TRP A 15 -26.65 -9.04 -11.28
CA TRP A 15 -27.76 -8.12 -11.51
C TRP A 15 -28.77 -8.09 -10.36
N ALA A 16 -28.97 -9.22 -9.68
CA ALA A 16 -29.79 -9.29 -8.48
C ALA A 16 -29.22 -8.46 -7.30
N GLU A 17 -27.93 -8.11 -7.33
CA GLU A 17 -27.29 -7.25 -6.33
C GLU A 17 -27.30 -5.77 -6.75
N ALA A 18 -27.75 -5.44 -7.96
CA ALA A 18 -27.84 -4.05 -8.43
C ALA A 18 -29.01 -3.32 -7.76
N PRO A 19 -29.05 -1.98 -7.75
CA PRO A 19 -30.22 -1.24 -7.23
C PRO A 19 -31.52 -1.60 -7.94
N GLU A 20 -32.66 -1.49 -7.23
CA GLU A 20 -33.99 -1.92 -7.69
C GLU A 20 -34.34 -1.42 -9.10
N ARG A 21 -33.99 -0.17 -9.43
CA ARG A 21 -34.26 0.40 -10.76
C ARG A 21 -33.67 -0.41 -11.90
N TYR A 22 -32.53 -1.06 -11.66
CA TYR A 22 -31.83 -1.85 -12.68
C TYR A 22 -32.35 -3.29 -12.70
N GLN A 23 -32.78 -3.83 -11.56
CA GLN A 23 -33.29 -5.19 -11.44
C GLN A 23 -34.55 -5.44 -12.29
N ALA A 24 -35.31 -4.38 -12.60
CA ALA A 24 -36.48 -4.45 -13.48
C ALA A 24 -36.16 -4.86 -14.94
N TYR A 25 -34.89 -4.83 -15.34
CA TYR A 25 -34.45 -5.19 -16.69
C TYR A 25 -33.77 -6.55 -16.69
N ASP A 26 -34.00 -7.35 -17.73
CA ASP A 26 -33.25 -8.59 -17.94
C ASP A 26 -31.86 -8.28 -18.53
N PRO A 27 -30.76 -8.55 -17.79
CA PRO A 27 -29.42 -8.21 -18.23
C PRO A 27 -28.97 -9.00 -19.47
N THR A 28 -29.64 -10.09 -19.81
CA THR A 28 -29.27 -10.90 -20.98
C THR A 28 -29.81 -10.34 -22.28
N THR A 29 -30.92 -9.58 -22.23
CA THR A 29 -31.61 -9.00 -23.38
C THR A 29 -31.44 -7.48 -23.47
N LEU A 30 -31.12 -6.81 -22.36
CA LEU A 30 -30.87 -5.36 -22.32
C LEU A 30 -29.70 -4.95 -23.24
N SER A 31 -29.98 -4.10 -24.25
CA SER A 31 -28.95 -3.59 -25.17
C SER A 31 -27.99 -2.62 -24.47
N SER A 32 -26.80 -2.42 -25.04
CA SER A 32 -25.81 -1.50 -24.48
C SER A 32 -26.31 -0.06 -24.49
N GLU A 33 -26.97 0.37 -25.57
CA GLU A 33 -27.53 1.71 -25.73
C GLU A 33 -28.68 1.94 -24.73
N LYS A 34 -29.52 0.91 -24.55
CA LYS A 34 -30.60 1.01 -23.57
C LYS A 34 -30.04 1.08 -22.15
N PHE A 35 -29.02 0.29 -21.82
CA PHE A 35 -28.37 0.37 -20.53
C PHE A 35 -27.67 1.72 -20.29
N GLU A 36 -27.00 2.27 -21.30
CA GLU A 36 -26.40 3.61 -21.25
C GLU A 36 -27.45 4.67 -20.88
N SER A 37 -28.65 4.60 -21.47
CA SER A 37 -29.76 5.51 -21.16
C SER A 37 -30.30 5.39 -19.73
N LEU A 38 -30.02 4.30 -19.03
CA LEU A 38 -30.41 4.11 -17.63
C LEU A 38 -29.40 4.73 -16.65
N LEU A 39 -28.24 5.20 -17.11
CA LEU A 39 -27.24 5.83 -16.24
C LEU A 39 -27.61 7.31 -15.97
N PRO A 40 -27.36 7.83 -14.76
CA PRO A 40 -27.79 9.18 -14.38
C PRO A 40 -27.21 10.29 -15.27
N ASP A 41 -27.96 11.35 -15.52
CA ASP A 41 -27.54 12.44 -16.43
C ASP A 41 -26.36 13.27 -15.96
N PHE A 42 -26.10 13.30 -14.65
CA PHE A 42 -24.87 13.94 -14.15
C PHE A 42 -23.60 13.19 -14.59
N VAL A 43 -23.70 11.92 -15.01
CA VAL A 43 -22.54 11.15 -15.48
C VAL A 43 -22.22 11.58 -16.91
N PRO A 44 -20.98 12.04 -17.20
CA PRO A 44 -20.58 12.40 -18.56
C PRO A 44 -20.83 11.27 -19.56
N ARG A 45 -21.30 11.62 -20.76
CA ARG A 45 -21.61 10.66 -21.84
C ARG A 45 -20.46 9.67 -22.09
N ILE A 46 -19.22 10.17 -22.17
CA ILE A 46 -18.03 9.31 -22.37
C ILE A 46 -17.87 8.23 -21.30
N ILE A 47 -18.23 8.54 -20.04
CA ILE A 47 -18.21 7.57 -18.94
C ILE A 47 -19.39 6.60 -19.06
N LYS A 48 -20.58 7.08 -19.46
CA LYS A 48 -21.75 6.22 -19.70
C LYS A 48 -21.45 5.16 -20.77
N GLU A 49 -20.83 5.57 -21.88
CA GLU A 49 -20.40 4.68 -22.97
C GLU A 49 -19.45 3.58 -22.46
N ASP A 50 -18.44 3.94 -21.66
CA ASP A 50 -17.50 2.97 -21.08
C ASP A 50 -18.17 1.99 -20.11
N ILE A 51 -19.11 2.47 -19.27
CA ILE A 51 -19.87 1.61 -18.36
C ILE A 51 -20.77 0.65 -19.15
N ALA A 52 -21.35 1.10 -20.26
CA ALA A 52 -22.16 0.25 -21.14
C ALA A 52 -21.31 -0.84 -21.84
N HIS A 53 -20.11 -0.50 -22.30
CA HIS A 53 -19.18 -1.49 -22.82
C HIS A 53 -18.72 -2.49 -21.77
N TYR A 54 -18.45 -2.04 -20.54
CA TYR A 54 -18.12 -2.92 -19.41
C TYR A 54 -19.27 -3.89 -19.10
N PHE A 55 -20.50 -3.38 -19.03
CA PHE A 55 -21.70 -4.22 -18.89
C PHE A 55 -21.78 -5.27 -20.01
N HIS A 56 -21.56 -4.87 -21.26
CA HIS A 56 -21.54 -5.79 -22.40
C HIS A 56 -20.43 -6.86 -22.29
N TYR A 57 -19.25 -6.49 -21.78
CA TYR A 57 -18.16 -7.41 -21.50
C TYR A 57 -18.56 -8.45 -20.44
N LEU A 58 -19.20 -8.01 -19.34
CA LEU A 58 -19.72 -8.91 -18.32
C LEU A 58 -20.80 -9.85 -18.88
N ARG A 59 -21.74 -9.31 -19.67
CA ARG A 59 -22.84 -10.06 -20.29
C ARG A 59 -22.33 -11.15 -21.22
N ASN A 60 -21.22 -10.88 -21.91
CA ASN A 60 -20.54 -11.85 -22.76
C ASN A 60 -19.57 -12.76 -22.00
N ASN A 61 -19.71 -12.90 -20.68
CA ASN A 61 -18.87 -13.75 -19.84
C ASN A 61 -17.38 -13.42 -19.95
N ARG A 62 -17.06 -12.14 -19.99
CA ARG A 62 -15.67 -11.67 -19.99
C ARG A 62 -14.86 -12.18 -21.19
N LYS A 63 -15.52 -12.44 -22.33
CA LYS A 63 -14.86 -12.92 -23.56
C LYS A 63 -13.84 -11.90 -24.06
N ARG A 64 -12.67 -12.39 -24.45
CA ARG A 64 -11.57 -11.57 -25.01
C ARG A 64 -11.98 -10.80 -26.27
N SER A 65 -12.89 -11.34 -27.07
CA SER A 65 -13.42 -10.65 -28.26
C SER A 65 -14.22 -9.39 -27.90
N SER A 66 -15.03 -9.45 -26.84
CA SER A 66 -15.79 -8.30 -26.34
C SER A 66 -14.87 -7.25 -25.74
N LEU A 67 -13.80 -7.67 -25.06
CA LEU A 67 -12.76 -6.77 -24.59
C LEU A 67 -12.08 -6.05 -25.76
N LYS A 68 -11.63 -6.77 -26.78
CA LYS A 68 -11.01 -6.15 -27.98
C LYS A 68 -11.95 -5.18 -28.70
N ALA A 69 -13.25 -5.49 -28.78
CA ALA A 69 -14.23 -4.60 -29.39
C ALA A 69 -14.36 -3.29 -28.59
N TRP A 70 -14.37 -3.38 -27.27
CA TRP A 70 -14.35 -2.21 -26.38
C TRP A 70 -13.03 -1.43 -26.50
N GLU A 71 -11.86 -2.09 -26.49
CA GLU A 71 -10.55 -1.45 -26.67
C GLU A 71 -10.49 -0.68 -28.02
N LYS A 72 -11.05 -1.26 -29.09
CA LYS A 72 -11.14 -0.62 -30.41
C LYS A 72 -12.05 0.61 -30.41
N ALA A 73 -13.20 0.55 -29.74
CA ALA A 73 -14.15 1.65 -29.68
C ALA A 73 -13.67 2.80 -28.78
N SER A 74 -13.04 2.47 -27.65
CA SER A 74 -12.58 3.43 -26.64
C SER A 74 -11.15 3.93 -26.86
N GLY A 75 -10.34 3.25 -27.70
CA GLY A 75 -8.92 3.58 -27.90
C GLY A 75 -8.03 3.28 -26.68
N CYS A 76 -8.54 2.50 -25.71
CA CYS A 76 -7.88 2.22 -24.44
C CYS A 76 -7.36 0.78 -24.38
N ILE A 77 -6.15 0.56 -23.81
CA ILE A 77 -5.43 -0.74 -23.78
C ILE A 77 -5.11 -1.20 -22.35
N ASP A 78 -5.30 -2.49 -22.02
CA ASP A 78 -5.11 -3.07 -20.67
C ASP A 78 -3.70 -2.86 -20.09
N SER A 79 -3.52 -1.72 -19.41
CA SER A 79 -2.26 -1.32 -18.80
C SER A 79 -2.47 -0.84 -17.36
N PRO A 80 -1.69 -1.35 -16.38
CA PRO A 80 -1.70 -0.88 -14.99
C PRO A 80 -1.18 0.56 -14.81
N HIS A 81 -0.65 1.19 -15.86
CA HIS A 81 -0.17 2.58 -15.86
C HIS A 81 -1.07 3.54 -16.64
N SER A 82 -2.20 3.05 -17.16
CA SER A 82 -3.14 3.83 -17.97
C SER A 82 -3.65 5.10 -17.26
N TRP A 83 -3.77 5.09 -15.93
CA TRP A 83 -4.22 6.25 -15.15
C TRP A 83 -3.30 7.48 -15.22
N LYS A 84 -2.07 7.32 -15.75
CA LYS A 84 -1.08 8.38 -15.93
C LYS A 84 -1.07 8.97 -17.34
N THR A 85 -1.93 8.53 -18.26
CA THR A 85 -1.99 9.11 -19.60
C THR A 85 -2.99 10.27 -19.64
N ASP A 86 -2.66 11.32 -20.39
CA ASP A 86 -3.54 12.50 -20.56
C ASP A 86 -4.91 12.15 -21.17
N ASN A 87 -5.03 10.95 -21.75
CA ASN A 87 -6.25 10.36 -22.32
C ASN A 87 -6.81 9.19 -21.50
N TYR A 88 -6.48 9.09 -20.20
CA TYR A 88 -6.91 7.97 -19.36
C TYR A 88 -8.43 7.80 -19.39
N ARG A 89 -8.89 6.65 -19.91
CA ARG A 89 -10.29 6.26 -19.81
C ARG A 89 -10.48 5.19 -18.73
N PRO A 90 -11.57 5.27 -17.94
CA PRO A 90 -11.82 4.41 -16.76
C PRO A 90 -11.87 2.89 -16.99
N VAL A 91 -11.81 2.41 -18.23
CA VAL A 91 -11.84 1.00 -18.65
C VAL A 91 -10.90 0.09 -17.82
N PHE A 92 -9.68 0.55 -17.51
CA PHE A 92 -8.72 -0.23 -16.71
C PHE A 92 -8.91 -0.13 -15.22
N SER A 93 -9.58 0.93 -14.77
CA SER A 93 -10.13 0.97 -13.42
C SER A 93 -11.22 -0.10 -13.29
N PHE A 94 -12.15 -0.21 -14.25
CA PHE A 94 -13.26 -1.18 -14.14
C PHE A 94 -12.80 -2.63 -14.14
N LEU A 95 -11.92 -3.04 -15.07
CA LEU A 95 -11.40 -4.42 -15.09
C LEU A 95 -10.53 -4.74 -13.88
N TYR A 96 -9.84 -3.74 -13.34
CA TYR A 96 -9.11 -3.88 -12.09
C TYR A 96 -10.07 -4.09 -10.91
N TYR A 97 -11.07 -3.22 -10.74
CA TYR A 97 -12.06 -3.33 -9.68
C TYR A 97 -12.94 -4.59 -9.82
N ASP A 98 -13.26 -5.02 -11.05
CA ASP A 98 -13.97 -6.27 -11.33
C ASP A 98 -13.20 -7.49 -10.80
N ARG A 99 -11.88 -7.52 -11.02
CA ARG A 99 -11.01 -8.58 -10.51
C ARG A 99 -10.94 -8.58 -8.98
N LEU A 100 -10.85 -7.39 -8.38
CA LEU A 100 -10.87 -7.24 -6.92
C LEU A 100 -12.20 -7.74 -6.35
N THR A 101 -13.31 -7.27 -6.89
CA THR A 101 -14.69 -7.53 -6.45
C THR A 101 -15.25 -8.88 -6.91
N ASN A 102 -14.45 -9.68 -7.61
CA ASN A 102 -14.87 -10.94 -8.21
C ASN A 102 -16.14 -10.82 -9.08
N GLY A 103 -16.34 -9.67 -9.73
CA GLY A 103 -17.51 -9.39 -10.57
C GLY A 103 -18.55 -8.45 -10.00
N GLN A 104 -18.49 -8.13 -8.72
CA GLN A 104 -19.52 -7.31 -8.06
C GLN A 104 -19.32 -5.80 -8.26
N PHE A 105 -18.29 -5.39 -8.99
CA PHE A 105 -17.98 -3.97 -9.17
C PHE A 105 -19.10 -3.18 -9.85
N LEU A 106 -19.75 -3.72 -10.89
CA LEU A 106 -20.85 -3.01 -11.56
C LEU A 106 -22.01 -2.73 -10.60
N PRO A 107 -22.60 -3.71 -9.90
CA PRO A 107 -23.63 -3.46 -8.87
C PRO A 107 -23.22 -2.42 -7.81
N LEU A 108 -21.99 -2.53 -7.30
CA LEU A 108 -21.46 -1.59 -6.30
C LEU A 108 -21.38 -0.15 -6.86
N LEU A 109 -20.91 0.00 -8.10
CA LEU A 109 -20.84 1.29 -8.77
C LEU A 109 -22.23 1.91 -8.98
N LEU A 110 -23.20 1.10 -9.41
CA LEU A 110 -24.58 1.54 -9.60
C LEU A 110 -25.22 2.00 -8.29
N SER A 111 -24.97 1.31 -7.17
CA SER A 111 -25.43 1.72 -5.84
C SER A 111 -24.87 3.08 -5.41
N LYS A 112 -23.60 3.36 -5.70
CA LYS A 112 -23.02 4.68 -5.43
C LYS A 112 -23.61 5.78 -6.31
N PHE A 113 -24.00 5.47 -7.54
CA PHE A 113 -24.74 6.42 -8.36
C PHE A 113 -26.11 6.77 -7.77
N GLU A 114 -26.90 5.79 -7.33
CA GLU A 114 -28.20 6.08 -6.68
C GLU A 114 -28.06 7.05 -5.51
N SER A 115 -27.06 6.80 -4.67
CA SER A 115 -26.79 7.65 -3.50
C SER A 115 -26.44 9.10 -3.92
N ALA A 116 -25.76 9.26 -5.06
CA ALA A 116 -25.33 10.56 -5.58
C ALA A 116 -26.41 11.34 -6.35
N ILE A 117 -27.45 10.67 -6.87
CA ILE A 117 -28.55 11.32 -7.62
C ILE A 117 -29.26 12.37 -6.78
N SER A 118 -29.44 12.11 -5.49
CA SER A 118 -30.16 13.01 -4.59
C SER A 118 -29.41 14.31 -4.24
N VAL A 119 -28.11 14.39 -4.55
CA VAL A 119 -27.21 15.42 -3.99
C VAL A 119 -26.65 16.37 -5.06
N LYS A 120 -26.71 16.04 -6.36
CA LYS A 120 -25.97 16.78 -7.40
C LYS A 120 -26.83 17.32 -8.53
N ASN A 121 -26.82 18.65 -8.67
CA ASN A 121 -27.36 19.39 -9.82
C ASN A 121 -26.30 19.68 -10.91
N GLN A 122 -25.07 19.18 -10.74
CA GLN A 122 -23.94 19.45 -11.65
C GLN A 122 -23.39 18.17 -12.26
N GLN A 123 -22.88 18.29 -13.49
CA GLN A 123 -22.20 17.21 -14.18
C GLN A 123 -20.92 16.81 -13.42
N MET A 124 -20.71 15.50 -13.26
CA MET A 124 -19.57 14.92 -12.57
C MET A 124 -18.31 15.04 -13.42
N THR A 125 -17.19 15.44 -12.81
CA THR A 125 -15.89 15.43 -13.51
C THR A 125 -15.31 14.01 -13.60
N VAL A 126 -14.36 13.79 -14.52
CA VAL A 126 -13.65 12.49 -14.63
C VAL A 126 -12.94 12.13 -13.33
N GLU A 127 -12.34 13.10 -12.66
CA GLU A 127 -11.67 12.91 -11.38
C GLU A 127 -12.65 12.48 -10.28
N GLN A 128 -13.79 13.15 -10.17
CA GLN A 128 -14.86 12.76 -9.24
C GLN A 128 -15.40 11.36 -9.52
N PHE A 129 -15.50 10.97 -10.80
CA PHE A 129 -15.91 9.62 -11.18
C PHE A 129 -14.88 8.56 -10.77
N ASN A 130 -13.59 8.84 -10.97
CA ASN A 130 -12.51 7.96 -10.53
C ASN A 130 -12.50 7.79 -9.00
N GLN A 131 -12.73 8.87 -8.26
CA GLN A 131 -12.93 8.82 -6.81
C GLN A 131 -14.14 7.95 -6.46
N LEU A 132 -15.28 8.12 -7.14
CA LEU A 132 -16.46 7.30 -6.93
C LEU A 132 -16.18 5.81 -7.17
N CYS A 133 -15.46 5.45 -8.23
CA CYS A 133 -15.09 4.06 -8.50
C CYS A 133 -14.25 3.45 -7.38
N ARG A 134 -13.30 4.22 -6.81
CA ARG A 134 -12.54 3.79 -5.63
C ARG A 134 -13.49 3.58 -4.45
N LEU A 135 -14.37 4.54 -4.17
CA LEU A 135 -15.36 4.48 -3.10
C LEU A 135 -16.36 3.33 -3.26
N SER A 136 -16.67 2.91 -4.49
CA SER A 136 -17.54 1.75 -4.76
C SER A 136 -16.95 0.44 -4.29
N VAL A 137 -15.62 0.33 -4.24
CA VAL A 137 -14.93 -0.86 -3.72
C VAL A 137 -14.39 -0.68 -2.30
N VAL A 138 -14.54 0.51 -1.70
CA VAL A 138 -14.19 0.73 -0.30
C VAL A 138 -15.04 -0.19 0.58
N GLY A 139 -14.37 -1.01 1.39
CA GLY A 139 -15.01 -2.01 2.23
C GLY A 139 -15.25 -3.36 1.53
N PHE A 140 -15.00 -3.48 0.22
CA PHE A 140 -14.99 -4.79 -0.43
C PHE A 140 -13.77 -5.59 0.04
N ARG A 141 -14.02 -6.71 0.72
CA ARG A 141 -12.97 -7.60 1.23
C ARG A 141 -12.96 -8.89 0.42
N PRO A 142 -11.90 -9.17 -0.36
CA PRO A 142 -11.79 -10.45 -1.03
C PRO A 142 -11.77 -11.58 0.00
N ARG A 143 -12.65 -12.57 -0.15
CA ARG A 143 -12.70 -13.69 0.78
C ARG A 143 -11.36 -14.44 0.84
N ILE A 144 -10.85 -14.62 2.05
CA ILE A 144 -9.65 -15.40 2.36
C ILE A 144 -10.12 -16.73 2.95
N ASP A 145 -9.87 -17.84 2.24
CA ASP A 145 -10.16 -19.18 2.77
C ASP A 145 -9.06 -19.68 3.70
N ALA A 146 -9.31 -20.78 4.43
CA ALA A 146 -8.37 -21.32 5.41
C ALA A 146 -6.99 -21.67 4.82
N ILE A 147 -6.94 -22.18 3.59
CA ILE A 147 -5.66 -22.49 2.91
C ILE A 147 -4.90 -21.21 2.59
N SER A 148 -5.62 -20.22 2.04
CA SER A 148 -5.07 -18.90 1.72
C SER A 148 -4.56 -18.20 2.97
N LEU A 149 -5.27 -18.31 4.09
CA LEU A 149 -4.85 -17.77 5.38
C LEU A 149 -3.52 -18.40 5.85
N LYS A 150 -3.39 -19.73 5.78
CA LYS A 150 -2.12 -20.41 6.13
C LYS A 150 -0.95 -19.94 5.27
N ILE A 151 -1.17 -19.79 3.96
CA ILE A 151 -0.15 -19.26 3.04
C ILE A 151 0.25 -17.82 3.44
N LEU A 152 -0.73 -16.97 3.72
CA LEU A 152 -0.51 -15.57 4.09
C LEU A 152 0.22 -15.44 5.43
N LEU A 153 -0.12 -16.28 6.44
CA LEU A 153 0.59 -16.37 7.71
C LEU A 153 2.06 -16.78 7.53
N ALA A 154 2.32 -17.81 6.70
CA ALA A 154 3.68 -18.25 6.42
C ALA A 154 4.51 -17.15 5.72
N LEU A 155 3.94 -16.51 4.71
CA LEU A 155 4.60 -15.45 3.94
C LEU A 155 4.79 -14.15 4.74
N SER A 156 3.91 -13.82 5.68
CA SER A 156 4.09 -12.63 6.53
C SER A 156 5.25 -12.79 7.50
N GLN A 157 5.47 -14.02 7.97
CA GLN A 157 6.60 -14.38 8.83
C GLN A 157 7.90 -14.46 8.03
N ASN A 158 7.87 -15.14 6.87
CA ASN A 158 9.00 -15.26 5.95
C ASN A 158 8.59 -15.03 4.49
N PRO A 159 8.81 -13.83 3.93
CA PRO A 159 8.49 -13.54 2.53
C PRO A 159 9.39 -14.24 1.51
N SER A 160 10.48 -14.89 1.91
CA SER A 160 11.40 -15.58 1.00
C SER A 160 10.93 -16.98 0.59
N LEU A 161 9.87 -17.51 1.22
CA LEU A 161 9.46 -18.90 1.05
C LEU A 161 9.12 -19.22 -0.40
N VAL A 162 9.67 -20.32 -0.91
CA VAL A 162 9.32 -20.89 -2.20
C VAL A 162 8.08 -21.79 -2.09
N THR A 163 7.48 -22.12 -3.23
CA THR A 163 6.25 -22.94 -3.28
C THR A 163 6.39 -24.28 -2.57
N GLN A 164 7.57 -24.90 -2.61
CA GLN A 164 7.83 -26.19 -1.96
C GLN A 164 7.84 -26.08 -0.42
N GLU A 165 8.49 -25.06 0.13
CA GLU A 165 8.46 -24.80 1.58
C GLU A 165 7.04 -24.47 2.06
N LEU A 166 6.26 -23.74 1.24
CA LEU A 166 4.85 -23.49 1.53
C LEU A 166 4.02 -24.79 1.54
N VAL A 167 4.32 -25.76 0.67
CA VAL A 167 3.67 -27.08 0.68
C VAL A 167 3.90 -27.79 2.00
N GLU A 168 5.16 -27.79 2.47
CA GLU A 168 5.55 -28.41 3.74
C GLU A 168 4.88 -27.74 4.94
N ILE A 169 4.89 -26.40 5.00
CA ILE A 169 4.29 -25.62 6.10
C ILE A 169 2.76 -25.78 6.14
N THR A 170 2.11 -25.79 4.97
CA THR A 170 0.65 -25.78 4.90
C THR A 170 0.02 -27.18 4.91
N GLY A 171 0.79 -28.22 4.57
CA GLY A 171 0.33 -29.61 4.49
C GLY A 171 -0.57 -29.90 3.29
N HIS A 172 -0.48 -29.13 2.21
CA HIS A 172 -1.32 -29.28 1.02
C HIS A 172 -0.50 -29.58 -0.24
N SER A 173 -1.12 -30.20 -1.25
CA SER A 173 -0.43 -30.53 -2.51
C SER A 173 0.17 -29.30 -3.21
N TYR A 174 1.26 -29.50 -3.96
CA TYR A 174 1.90 -28.47 -4.77
C TYR A 174 0.93 -27.76 -5.72
N VAL A 175 0.06 -28.53 -6.40
CA VAL A 175 -0.93 -27.98 -7.34
C VAL A 175 -1.93 -27.07 -6.61
N THR A 176 -2.36 -27.46 -5.41
CA THR A 176 -3.26 -26.65 -4.57
C THR A 176 -2.60 -25.32 -4.20
N ILE A 177 -1.36 -25.36 -3.68
CA ILE A 177 -0.63 -24.16 -3.27
C ILE A 177 -0.32 -23.25 -4.44
N TYR A 178 0.14 -23.81 -5.57
CA TYR A 178 0.38 -23.04 -6.78
C TYR A 178 -0.88 -22.29 -7.26
N ASN A 179 -2.02 -23.00 -7.32
CA ASN A 179 -3.29 -22.40 -7.72
C ASN A 179 -3.75 -21.31 -6.73
N ARG A 180 -3.57 -21.53 -5.42
CA ARG A 180 -3.91 -20.54 -4.39
C ARG A 180 -3.01 -19.31 -4.43
N LEU A 181 -1.70 -19.47 -4.63
CA LEU A 181 -0.79 -18.34 -4.86
C LEU A 181 -1.18 -17.52 -6.08
N LYS A 182 -1.56 -18.18 -7.19
CA LYS A 182 -2.07 -17.49 -8.39
C LYS A 182 -3.34 -16.68 -8.09
N GLN A 183 -4.25 -17.23 -7.28
CA GLN A 183 -5.47 -16.54 -6.86
C GLN A 183 -5.17 -15.37 -5.92
N LEU A 184 -4.27 -15.52 -4.96
CA LEU A 184 -3.84 -14.45 -4.05
C LEU A 184 -3.17 -13.30 -4.82
N ARG A 185 -2.31 -13.60 -5.80
CA ARG A 185 -1.71 -12.61 -6.70
C ARG A 185 -2.77 -11.83 -7.49
N ALA A 186 -3.81 -12.52 -7.96
CA ALA A 186 -4.87 -11.90 -8.74
C ALA A 186 -5.83 -11.06 -7.87
N LYS A 187 -6.22 -11.56 -6.68
CA LYS A 187 -7.25 -10.95 -5.83
C LYS A 187 -6.68 -9.91 -4.85
N LEU A 188 -5.61 -10.24 -4.15
CA LEU A 188 -4.98 -9.38 -3.15
C LEU A 188 -3.77 -8.62 -3.68
N GLY A 189 -3.44 -8.79 -4.97
CA GLY A 189 -2.22 -8.20 -5.53
C GLY A 189 -0.95 -8.68 -4.82
N LEU A 190 -0.97 -9.90 -4.25
CA LEU A 190 0.16 -10.50 -3.55
C LEU A 190 1.43 -10.40 -4.38
N ARG A 191 2.46 -9.76 -3.83
CA ARG A 191 3.80 -9.66 -4.42
C ARG A 191 4.81 -9.78 -3.30
N VAL A 192 5.98 -10.29 -3.63
CA VAL A 192 7.18 -10.09 -2.81
C VAL A 192 7.99 -9.05 -3.54
N THR A 193 8.49 -8.05 -2.83
CA THR A 193 9.40 -7.02 -3.32
C THR A 193 10.69 -7.05 -2.52
N THR A 194 11.61 -6.16 -2.85
CA THR A 194 12.83 -5.98 -2.07
C THR A 194 12.74 -4.70 -1.26
N ARG A 195 13.16 -4.81 -0.02
CA ARG A 195 13.41 -3.69 0.86
C ARG A 195 14.90 -3.44 0.94
N ILE A 196 15.30 -2.18 0.86
CA ILE A 196 16.70 -1.75 1.05
C ILE A 196 16.89 -1.29 2.50
N ASN A 197 17.97 -1.74 3.11
CA ASN A 197 18.46 -1.24 4.37
C ASN A 197 19.32 0.01 4.14
N TRP A 198 18.66 1.14 3.92
CA TRP A 198 19.29 2.43 3.63
C TRP A 198 20.36 2.83 4.66
N ARG A 199 20.16 2.44 5.92
CA ARG A 199 21.09 2.71 7.00
C ARG A 199 22.45 2.04 6.77
N ARG A 200 22.47 0.79 6.30
CA ARG A 200 23.72 0.06 5.97
C ARG A 200 24.46 0.70 4.81
N LEU A 201 23.78 1.51 4.01
CA LEU A 201 24.34 2.28 2.89
C LEU A 201 24.71 3.73 3.28
N GLY A 202 24.74 4.06 4.58
CA GLY A 202 25.07 5.43 5.03
C GLY A 202 23.96 6.47 4.81
N VAL A 203 22.74 6.04 4.46
CA VAL A 203 21.62 6.93 4.15
C VAL A 203 20.68 7.06 5.35
N GLN A 204 20.47 8.29 5.79
CA GLN A 204 19.54 8.67 6.84
C GLN A 204 18.14 8.94 6.28
N ARG A 205 17.14 8.87 7.16
CA ARG A 205 15.73 8.94 6.79
C ARG A 205 15.04 10.03 7.57
N PHE A 206 14.33 10.91 6.86
CA PHE A 206 13.62 12.02 7.47
C PHE A 206 12.17 12.09 7.01
N PHE A 207 11.26 12.31 7.94
CA PHE A 207 9.93 12.82 7.62
C PHE A 207 9.89 14.32 7.87
N LEU A 208 9.42 15.07 6.87
CA LEU A 208 9.12 16.49 7.00
C LEU A 208 7.62 16.67 6.87
N ILE A 209 6.98 17.15 7.93
CA ILE A 209 5.52 17.34 8.02
C ILE A 209 5.21 18.83 8.13
N THR A 210 4.25 19.31 7.34
CA THR A 210 3.79 20.71 7.39
C THR A 210 2.33 20.83 6.98
N GLN A 211 1.67 21.91 7.40
CA GLN A 211 0.36 22.31 6.89
C GLN A 211 0.44 23.19 5.62
N GLN A 212 1.62 23.70 5.30
CA GLN A 212 1.84 24.65 4.19
C GLN A 212 2.71 24.01 3.09
N PRO A 213 2.10 23.45 2.02
CA PRO A 213 2.84 22.73 0.99
C PRO A 213 3.82 23.62 0.20
N SER A 214 3.63 24.94 0.17
CA SER A 214 4.58 25.88 -0.43
C SER A 214 5.96 25.86 0.22
N LEU A 215 6.07 25.49 1.50
CA LEU A 215 7.34 25.40 2.22
C LEU A 215 8.26 24.31 1.69
N PHE A 216 7.75 23.32 0.95
CA PHE A 216 8.58 22.32 0.29
C PHE A 216 9.46 22.90 -0.82
N SER A 217 9.16 24.11 -1.31
CA SER A 217 10.03 24.81 -2.28
C SER A 217 11.43 25.07 -1.72
N SER A 218 11.57 25.28 -0.41
CA SER A 218 12.86 25.42 0.29
C SER A 218 13.71 24.14 0.28
N PHE A 219 13.13 23.01 -0.12
CA PHE A 219 13.80 21.71 -0.19
C PHE A 219 13.98 21.22 -1.64
N LYS A 220 13.83 22.10 -2.63
CA LYS A 220 13.96 21.74 -4.06
C LYS A 220 15.32 21.13 -4.40
N ASP A 221 16.38 21.59 -3.76
CA ASP A 221 17.74 21.06 -3.93
C ASP A 221 17.89 19.62 -3.44
N PHE A 222 16.98 19.14 -2.60
CA PHE A 222 16.94 17.76 -2.10
C PHE A 222 15.92 16.90 -2.83
N SER A 223 15.36 17.36 -3.96
CA SER A 223 14.33 16.63 -4.71
C SER A 223 14.78 15.25 -5.19
N GLN A 224 16.08 15.06 -5.47
CA GLN A 224 16.67 13.77 -5.84
C GLN A 224 16.66 12.73 -4.70
N PHE A 225 16.54 13.19 -3.45
CA PHE A 225 16.48 12.38 -2.24
C PHE A 225 15.05 12.15 -1.75
N LEU A 226 14.05 12.68 -2.44
CA LEU A 226 12.66 12.54 -2.08
C LEU A 226 12.16 11.14 -2.49
N ASP A 227 11.78 10.33 -1.50
CA ASP A 227 11.31 8.97 -1.74
C ASP A 227 9.79 8.84 -1.62
N GLY A 228 9.12 9.74 -0.91
CA GLY A 228 7.68 9.69 -0.82
C GLY A 228 7.00 10.97 -0.39
N LYS A 229 5.71 11.02 -0.66
CA LYS A 229 4.79 12.10 -0.32
C LYS A 229 3.50 11.51 0.24
N ALA A 230 2.92 12.18 1.21
CA ALA A 230 1.59 11.84 1.69
C ALA A 230 0.81 13.10 2.09
N THR A 231 -0.50 13.04 1.90
CA THR A 231 -1.45 14.03 2.39
C THR A 231 -2.43 13.33 3.34
N PHE A 232 -2.67 13.91 4.51
CA PHE A 232 -3.54 13.32 5.52
C PHE A 232 -4.27 14.38 6.34
N LEU A 233 -5.33 13.94 7.02
CA LEU A 233 -6.23 14.79 7.81
C LEU A 233 -6.02 14.57 9.31
N TRP A 234 -5.45 15.55 10.00
CA TRP A 234 -5.45 15.64 11.48
C TRP A 234 -6.37 16.79 11.91
N GLY A 235 -7.66 16.71 11.54
CA GLY A 235 -8.60 17.83 11.59
C GLY A 235 -8.42 18.80 10.42
N GLU A 236 -7.17 19.04 10.02
CA GLU A 236 -6.79 19.86 8.86
C GLU A 236 -5.86 19.08 7.92
N ASN A 237 -5.69 19.60 6.71
CA ASN A 237 -4.75 19.05 5.73
C ASN A 237 -3.31 19.20 6.22
N ASN A 238 -2.61 18.08 6.25
CA ASN A 238 -1.19 18.00 6.52
C ASN A 238 -0.51 17.27 5.36
N PHE A 239 0.72 17.68 5.09
CA PHE A 239 1.55 17.16 4.03
C PHE A 239 2.83 16.61 4.62
N LEU A 240 3.24 15.44 4.15
CA LEU A 240 4.48 14.78 4.53
C LEU A 240 5.32 14.55 3.29
N HIS A 241 6.60 14.90 3.39
CA HIS A 241 7.66 14.45 2.50
C HIS A 241 8.58 13.49 3.24
N TYR A 242 8.93 12.38 2.61
CA TYR A 242 9.87 11.38 3.11
C TYR A 242 11.17 11.45 2.31
N TYR A 243 12.28 11.76 2.99
CA TYR A 243 13.59 11.93 2.38
C TYR A 243 14.58 10.82 2.79
N LEU A 244 15.41 10.42 1.83
CA LEU A 244 16.56 9.52 1.97
C LEU A 244 17.85 10.34 1.80
N ILE A 245 18.39 10.86 2.90
CA ILE A 245 19.49 11.82 2.91
C ILE A 245 20.82 11.12 3.20
N PRO A 246 21.80 11.11 2.28
CA PRO A 246 23.16 10.65 2.55
C PRO A 246 23.81 11.42 3.70
N HIS A 247 24.76 10.80 4.38
CA HIS A 247 25.39 11.39 5.57
C HIS A 247 26.03 12.75 5.28
N GLU A 248 26.66 12.89 4.12
CA GLU A 248 27.41 14.06 3.65
C GLU A 248 26.49 15.28 3.42
N VAL A 249 25.22 15.03 3.11
CA VAL A 249 24.23 16.07 2.77
C VAL A 249 23.37 16.46 3.97
N LYS A 250 23.44 15.68 5.06
CA LYS A 250 22.59 15.82 6.24
C LYS A 250 22.59 17.24 6.81
N ASP A 251 23.76 17.84 7.01
CA ASP A 251 23.84 19.15 7.66
C ASP A 251 23.26 20.27 6.79
N ARG A 252 23.40 20.16 5.45
CA ARG A 252 22.74 21.07 4.51
C ARG A 252 21.23 20.93 4.59
N PHE A 253 20.72 19.69 4.64
CA PHE A 253 19.29 19.41 4.77
C PHE A 253 18.73 19.98 6.09
N LEU A 254 19.40 19.73 7.22
CA LEU A 254 18.99 20.25 8.52
C LEU A 254 19.08 21.78 8.60
N LYS A 255 20.05 22.40 7.93
CA LYS A 255 20.12 23.87 7.80
C LYS A 255 18.92 24.43 7.04
N ALA A 256 18.53 23.79 5.93
CA ALA A 256 17.32 24.16 5.19
C ALA A 256 16.07 24.03 6.06
N TYR A 257 15.94 22.94 6.83
CA TYR A 257 14.86 22.78 7.79
C TYR A 257 14.82 23.89 8.85
N ARG A 258 15.95 24.18 9.51
CA ARG A 258 16.05 25.27 10.51
C ARG A 258 15.67 26.63 9.94
N SER A 259 15.93 26.89 8.66
CA SER A 259 15.54 28.15 8.01
C SER A 259 14.03 28.27 7.80
N VAL A 260 13.32 27.15 7.66
CA VAL A 260 11.86 27.11 7.50
C VAL A 260 11.17 27.13 8.85
N SER A 261 11.69 26.40 9.84
CA SER A 261 11.04 26.27 11.15
C SER A 261 11.04 27.58 11.94
N THR A 262 12.04 28.44 11.74
CA THR A 262 12.03 29.80 12.32
C THR A 262 10.87 30.65 11.80
N THR A 263 10.36 30.37 10.60
CA THR A 263 9.23 31.09 10.00
C THR A 263 7.87 30.43 10.24
N SER A 264 7.85 29.15 10.67
CA SER A 264 6.61 28.37 10.81
C SER A 264 6.74 27.32 11.89
N THR A 265 6.00 27.51 12.99
CA THR A 265 5.90 26.55 14.11
C THR A 265 5.13 25.28 13.72
N MET A 266 4.49 25.26 12.55
CA MET A 266 3.67 24.14 12.06
C MET A 266 4.47 23.13 11.23
N THR A 267 5.78 23.36 11.04
CA THR A 267 6.65 22.44 10.32
C THR A 267 7.46 21.62 11.30
N LYS A 268 7.39 20.30 11.19
CA LYS A 268 8.15 19.37 12.03
C LYS A 268 9.01 18.45 11.19
N CYS A 269 10.26 18.27 11.58
CA CYS A 269 11.16 17.28 11.00
C CYS A 269 11.46 16.17 12.00
N TYR A 270 11.33 14.92 11.53
CA TYR A 270 11.58 13.72 12.31
C TYR A 270 12.68 12.89 11.67
N HIS A 271 13.65 12.49 12.48
CA HIS A 271 14.72 11.58 12.10
C HIS A 271 14.37 10.14 12.52
N LEU A 272 14.28 9.24 11.55
CA LEU A 272 13.93 7.83 11.81
C LEU A 272 15.15 7.07 12.36
N GLN A 273 15.04 6.58 13.60
CA GLN A 273 16.14 5.97 14.35
C GLN A 273 16.56 4.60 13.82
N GLY A 274 15.65 3.89 13.15
CA GLY A 274 15.83 2.51 12.72
C GLY A 274 15.08 2.20 11.45
N THR A 275 15.28 0.98 10.96
CA THR A 275 14.56 0.50 9.78
C THR A 275 13.10 0.25 10.14
N PRO A 276 12.13 0.92 9.46
CA PRO A 276 10.73 0.83 9.86
C PRO A 276 10.26 -0.63 10.03
N ILE A 277 9.46 -0.96 11.03
CA ILE A 277 8.88 -2.30 11.09
C ILE A 277 7.65 -2.30 10.19
N MET A 278 7.76 -2.95 9.03
CA MET A 278 6.66 -3.10 8.11
C MET A 278 6.25 -4.56 7.99
N GLY A 279 4.95 -4.81 7.99
CA GLY A 279 4.44 -6.16 7.84
C GLY A 279 2.93 -6.24 7.73
N TYR A 280 2.47 -7.48 7.61
CA TYR A 280 1.07 -7.85 7.60
C TYR A 280 0.83 -8.85 8.73
N SER A 281 -0.26 -8.67 9.49
CA SER A 281 -0.66 -9.62 10.52
C SER A 281 -1.95 -10.32 10.10
N PHE A 282 -1.95 -11.64 10.24
CA PHE A 282 -3.11 -12.49 10.02
C PHE A 282 -3.45 -13.35 11.24
N ASP A 283 -2.70 -13.19 12.35
CA ASP A 283 -2.84 -13.99 13.57
C ASP A 283 -4.26 -13.94 14.14
N LEU A 284 -4.92 -12.79 13.98
CA LEU A 284 -6.22 -12.47 14.54
C LEU A 284 -7.34 -12.39 13.49
N PHE A 285 -7.09 -12.92 12.29
CA PHE A 285 -8.08 -12.93 11.22
C PHE A 285 -9.02 -14.13 11.37
N ASP A 286 -10.33 -13.87 11.47
CA ASP A 286 -11.36 -14.91 11.49
C ASP A 286 -11.83 -15.21 10.06
N VAL A 287 -11.69 -16.48 9.65
CA VAL A 287 -12.07 -16.95 8.30
C VAL A 287 -13.59 -17.02 8.12
N ASN A 288 -14.35 -17.28 9.17
CA ASN A 288 -15.81 -17.37 9.07
C ASN A 288 -16.42 -15.97 8.96
N GLU A 289 -15.94 -15.05 9.79
CA GLU A 289 -16.43 -13.67 9.84
C GLU A 289 -15.74 -12.74 8.83
N GLN A 290 -14.64 -13.18 8.19
CA GLN A 290 -13.84 -12.44 7.21
C GLN A 290 -13.37 -11.07 7.74
N LYS A 291 -12.98 -11.03 9.01
CA LYS A 291 -12.54 -9.80 9.69
C LYS A 291 -11.48 -10.09 10.74
N TRP A 292 -10.75 -9.04 11.13
CA TRP A 292 -9.77 -9.12 12.20
C TRP A 292 -10.45 -8.80 13.54
N HIS A 293 -10.20 -9.63 14.54
CA HIS A 293 -10.69 -9.41 15.90
C HIS A 293 -9.53 -9.02 16.79
N PHE A 294 -9.43 -7.74 17.11
CA PHE A 294 -8.42 -7.27 18.05
C PHE A 294 -9.01 -6.26 19.03
N ASP A 295 -8.83 -6.56 20.30
CA ASP A 295 -9.15 -5.69 21.42
C ASP A 295 -7.84 -5.18 22.02
N PHE A 296 -7.56 -3.90 21.80
CA PHE A 296 -6.35 -3.26 22.28
C PHE A 296 -6.30 -3.20 23.81
N ALA A 297 -7.43 -2.96 24.48
CA ALA A 297 -7.47 -2.83 25.93
C ALA A 297 -7.17 -4.18 26.61
N THR A 298 -7.85 -5.24 26.16
CA THR A 298 -7.60 -6.60 26.67
C THR A 298 -6.15 -7.03 26.38
N ALA A 299 -5.64 -6.77 25.18
CA ALA A 299 -4.26 -7.12 24.81
C ALA A 299 -3.20 -6.31 25.60
N PHE A 300 -3.49 -5.07 25.97
CA PHE A 300 -2.63 -4.23 26.80
C PHE A 300 -2.56 -4.72 28.24
N LEU A 301 -3.68 -5.18 28.81
CA LEU A 301 -3.77 -5.67 30.19
C LEU A 301 -3.20 -7.08 30.38
N GLN A 302 -3.11 -7.88 29.31
CA GLN A 302 -2.51 -9.20 29.42
C GLN A 302 -1.00 -9.04 29.72
N PRO A 303 -0.46 -9.71 30.77
CA PRO A 303 0.97 -9.72 30.97
C PRO A 303 1.60 -10.29 29.71
N MET A 304 2.39 -9.48 29.01
CA MET A 304 3.14 -9.93 27.83
C MET A 304 4.16 -10.97 28.33
N LYS A 305 3.70 -12.21 28.51
CA LYS A 305 4.52 -13.36 28.88
C LYS A 305 5.47 -13.59 27.72
N SER A 306 6.67 -13.02 27.85
CA SER A 306 7.91 -13.35 27.13
C SER A 306 7.68 -14.13 25.82
N SER A 307 7.33 -13.45 24.74
CA SER A 307 7.44 -14.07 23.42
C SER A 307 8.90 -13.95 22.97
N SER A 308 9.68 -14.98 23.27
CA SER A 308 11.06 -15.20 22.83
C SER A 308 11.24 -15.34 21.29
N LYS A 309 10.24 -14.91 20.52
CA LYS A 309 10.28 -14.74 19.06
C LYS A 309 9.77 -13.35 18.65
N ILE A 310 9.85 -12.36 19.53
CA ILE A 310 9.83 -10.96 19.11
C ILE A 310 10.97 -10.84 18.09
N ARG A 311 10.62 -10.47 16.87
CA ARG A 311 11.58 -9.94 15.89
C ARG A 311 12.37 -8.87 16.65
N GLN A 312 13.60 -9.19 17.10
CA GLN A 312 14.56 -8.28 17.72
C GLN A 312 14.93 -7.21 16.69
N VAL A 313 14.00 -6.32 16.36
CA VAL A 313 14.12 -5.36 15.23
C VAL A 313 14.37 -3.95 15.74
N PHE A 314 14.24 -3.72 17.05
CA PHE A 314 14.83 -2.56 17.71
C PHE A 314 15.93 -3.02 18.65
N THR A 315 16.97 -3.66 18.12
CA THR A 315 18.29 -3.26 18.61
C THR A 315 18.39 -1.77 18.26
N GLU A 316 18.60 -0.91 19.26
CA GLU A 316 19.30 0.34 19.02
C GLU A 316 20.66 -0.04 18.43
N GLU A 317 20.69 -0.37 17.15
CA GLU A 317 21.93 -0.39 16.41
C GLU A 317 22.47 1.03 16.62
N LYS A 318 23.66 1.15 17.22
CA LYS A 318 24.30 2.45 17.41
C LYS A 318 24.47 3.09 16.03
N TYR A 319 24.12 4.37 15.92
CA TYR A 319 24.25 5.13 14.68
C TYR A 319 25.68 4.97 14.12
N GLY A 320 25.76 4.63 12.83
CA GLY A 320 26.99 4.22 12.16
C GLY A 320 27.29 2.74 12.41
N SER A 321 27.14 1.89 11.39
CA SER A 321 28.22 0.93 11.25
C SER A 321 29.46 1.80 11.04
N GLU A 322 30.51 1.61 11.84
CA GLU A 322 31.74 2.41 11.73
C GLU A 322 32.24 2.48 10.27
N ASN A 323 31.83 1.51 9.44
CA ASN A 323 31.97 1.53 7.99
C ASN A 323 30.61 1.26 7.30
N PRO A 324 30.02 2.24 6.59
CA PRO A 324 28.91 2.00 5.65
C PRO A 324 29.32 0.97 4.58
N TYR A 325 28.36 0.15 4.12
CA TYR A 325 28.57 -0.71 2.97
C TYR A 325 28.63 0.14 1.70
N GLU A 326 29.74 0.02 0.97
CA GLU A 326 29.95 0.72 -0.30
C GLU A 326 29.58 -0.18 -1.48
N PRO A 327 28.39 -0.02 -2.08
CA PRO A 327 27.96 -0.87 -3.17
C PRO A 327 28.66 -0.52 -4.48
N THR A 328 29.09 -1.54 -5.21
CA THR A 328 29.60 -1.36 -6.58
C THR A 328 28.49 -0.92 -7.53
N THR A 329 28.84 -0.34 -8.68
CA THR A 329 27.87 0.02 -9.74
C THR A 329 26.98 -1.15 -10.18
N LYS A 330 27.54 -2.37 -10.20
CA LYS A 330 26.77 -3.60 -10.53
C LYS A 330 25.78 -3.94 -9.42
N GLU A 331 26.18 -3.82 -8.16
CA GLU A 331 25.30 -4.05 -7.01
C GLU A 331 24.15 -3.03 -6.97
N ILE A 332 24.42 -1.75 -7.23
CA ILE A 332 23.39 -0.71 -7.36
C ILE A 332 22.39 -1.08 -8.46
N LYS A 333 22.89 -1.50 -9.64
CA LYS A 333 22.03 -1.94 -10.75
C LYS A 333 21.14 -3.13 -10.35
N VAL A 334 21.67 -4.08 -9.59
CA VAL A 334 20.90 -5.22 -9.06
C VAL A 334 19.85 -4.77 -8.05
N MET A 335 20.20 -3.89 -7.11
CA MET A 335 19.26 -3.31 -6.14
C MET A 335 18.09 -2.61 -6.84
N GLU A 336 18.36 -1.74 -7.82
CA GLU A 336 17.32 -1.06 -8.61
C GLU A 336 16.42 -2.05 -9.37
N GLY A 337 17.03 -3.09 -9.95
CA GLY A 337 16.30 -4.15 -10.65
C GLY A 337 15.31 -4.87 -9.73
N LEU A 338 15.74 -5.19 -8.51
CA LEU A 338 14.98 -5.98 -7.55
C LEU A 338 13.78 -5.22 -6.96
N LEU A 339 13.91 -3.92 -6.69
CA LEU A 339 12.86 -3.09 -6.07
C LEU A 339 11.49 -3.20 -6.79
N ARG A 340 11.50 -3.38 -8.12
CA ARG A 340 10.26 -3.43 -8.94
C ARG A 340 9.95 -4.79 -9.53
N ASN A 341 10.94 -5.70 -9.57
CA ASN A 341 10.88 -6.90 -10.38
C ASN A 341 11.20 -8.19 -9.62
N TYR A 342 11.04 -8.21 -8.30
CA TYR A 342 11.34 -9.39 -7.48
C TYR A 342 10.51 -10.63 -7.86
N SER A 343 9.38 -10.46 -8.55
CA SER A 343 8.59 -11.58 -9.08
C SER A 343 9.15 -12.20 -10.36
N LEU A 344 10.15 -11.58 -11.00
CA LEU A 344 10.82 -12.17 -12.17
C LEU A 344 11.66 -13.36 -11.74
N THR A 345 11.73 -14.36 -12.60
CA THR A 345 12.73 -15.42 -12.47
C THR A 345 14.13 -14.85 -12.53
N GLN A 346 15.12 -15.58 -12.00
CA GLN A 346 16.51 -15.14 -12.01
C GLN A 346 17.01 -14.87 -13.44
N LYS A 347 16.67 -15.76 -14.38
CA LYS A 347 16.96 -15.60 -15.82
C LYS A 347 16.32 -14.35 -16.42
N GLU A 348 15.05 -14.08 -16.13
CA GLU A 348 14.37 -12.87 -16.64
C GLU A 348 15.00 -11.59 -16.09
N LEU A 349 15.33 -11.57 -14.79
CA LEU A 349 16.00 -10.45 -14.16
C LEU A 349 17.43 -10.27 -14.69
N ALA A 350 18.16 -11.36 -14.91
CA ALA A 350 19.50 -11.36 -15.50
C ALA A 350 19.48 -10.74 -16.91
N ASN A 351 18.52 -11.15 -17.75
CA ASN A 351 18.31 -10.59 -19.09
C ASN A 351 17.95 -9.10 -19.03
N LEU A 352 17.03 -8.72 -18.14
CA LEU A 352 16.62 -7.33 -17.95
C LEU A 352 17.79 -6.43 -17.54
N LEU A 353 18.64 -6.93 -16.63
CA LEU A 353 19.79 -6.19 -16.13
C LEU A 353 21.02 -6.32 -17.02
N GLN A 354 21.00 -7.16 -18.06
CA GLN A 354 22.16 -7.50 -18.89
C GLN A 354 23.34 -7.96 -18.03
N ILE A 355 23.07 -8.84 -17.06
CA ILE A 355 24.06 -9.45 -16.15
C ILE A 355 23.99 -10.96 -16.34
N HIS A 356 25.14 -11.64 -16.38
CA HIS A 356 25.18 -13.10 -16.43
C HIS A 356 24.49 -13.72 -15.20
N GLU A 357 23.65 -14.73 -15.40
CA GLU A 357 22.76 -15.28 -14.37
C GLU A 357 23.47 -15.75 -13.07
N PRO A 358 24.59 -16.50 -13.14
CA PRO A 358 25.44 -16.79 -11.98
C PRO A 358 25.93 -15.55 -11.21
N ASN A 359 26.34 -14.49 -11.91
CA ASN A 359 26.84 -13.27 -11.26
C ASN A 359 25.71 -12.54 -10.52
N LEU A 360 24.51 -12.53 -11.09
CA LEU A 360 23.32 -12.02 -10.41
C LEU A 360 23.04 -12.81 -9.12
N SER A 361 23.18 -14.15 -9.16
CA SER A 361 23.03 -15.01 -7.97
C SER A 361 23.99 -14.64 -6.85
N ILE A 362 25.27 -14.50 -7.19
CA ILE A 362 26.35 -14.17 -6.25
C ILE A 362 26.09 -12.80 -5.63
N ILE A 363 25.77 -11.78 -6.45
CA ILE A 363 25.47 -10.42 -5.98
C ILE A 363 24.23 -10.43 -5.06
N LYS A 364 23.15 -11.12 -5.44
CA LYS A 364 21.94 -11.22 -4.62
C LYS A 364 22.22 -11.85 -3.26
N SER A 365 22.99 -12.94 -3.25
CA SER A 365 23.34 -13.66 -2.02
C SER A 365 24.17 -12.76 -1.11
N LYS A 366 25.25 -12.16 -1.66
CA LYS A 366 26.07 -11.19 -0.93
C LYS A 366 25.25 -10.05 -0.32
N LEU A 367 24.39 -9.39 -1.10
CA LEU A 367 23.57 -8.27 -0.60
C LEU A 367 22.56 -8.72 0.48
N SER A 368 22.09 -9.96 0.42
CA SER A 368 21.20 -10.54 1.44
C SER A 368 21.95 -10.92 2.71
N ASP A 369 23.11 -11.57 2.58
CA ASP A 369 23.97 -12.00 3.68
C ASP A 369 24.49 -10.79 4.47
N GLU A 370 24.85 -9.72 3.76
CA GLU A 370 25.24 -8.43 4.34
C GLU A 370 24.04 -7.59 4.86
N GLN A 371 22.82 -8.12 4.75
CA GLN A 371 21.57 -7.48 5.18
C GLN A 371 21.33 -6.10 4.53
N ILE A 372 21.83 -5.89 3.31
CA ILE A 372 21.59 -4.70 2.50
C ILE A 372 20.19 -4.75 1.90
N ILE A 373 19.75 -5.94 1.50
CA ILE A 373 18.43 -6.18 0.97
C ILE A 373 17.70 -7.26 1.77
N ALA A 374 16.37 -7.13 1.86
CA ALA A 374 15.52 -8.16 2.43
C ALA A 374 14.23 -8.31 1.60
N PRO A 375 13.68 -9.54 1.48
CA PRO A 375 12.39 -9.72 0.82
C PRO A 375 11.27 -9.13 1.69
N GLN A 376 10.30 -8.51 1.04
CA GLN A 376 9.18 -7.86 1.69
C GLN A 376 7.88 -8.30 1.04
N LEU A 377 6.93 -8.75 1.86
CA LEU A 377 5.57 -9.03 1.40
C LEU A 377 4.85 -7.72 1.07
N MET A 378 4.10 -7.68 -0.02
CA MET A 378 3.16 -6.60 -0.33
C MET A 378 1.81 -7.19 -0.74
N LEU A 379 0.75 -6.63 -0.15
CA LEU A 379 -0.63 -7.04 -0.32
C LEU A 379 -1.55 -5.81 -0.38
N ARG A 380 -2.67 -5.97 -1.06
CA ARG A 380 -3.80 -5.04 -1.07
C ARG A 380 -4.92 -5.68 -0.25
N LEU A 381 -5.00 -5.33 1.03
CA LEU A 381 -5.99 -5.90 1.94
C LEU A 381 -7.43 -5.42 1.65
N GLY A 382 -7.59 -4.32 0.92
CA GLY A 382 -8.91 -3.74 0.65
C GLY A 382 -9.57 -3.13 1.88
N LEU A 383 -8.80 -2.86 2.93
CA LEU A 383 -9.29 -2.19 4.12
C LEU A 383 -9.59 -0.71 3.84
N PRO A 384 -10.71 -0.19 4.37
CA PRO A 384 -11.23 1.10 3.97
C PRO A 384 -10.45 2.30 4.52
N LEU A 385 -9.78 2.14 5.67
CA LEU A 385 -9.12 3.24 6.36
C LEU A 385 -7.60 3.07 6.29
N ASN A 386 -6.95 3.96 5.55
CA ASN A 386 -5.51 4.15 5.63
C ASN A 386 -5.26 5.27 6.65
N CYS A 387 -4.52 4.99 7.72
CA CYS A 387 -4.30 5.94 8.80
C CYS A 387 -2.83 6.31 8.96
N PHE A 388 -2.58 7.56 9.32
CA PHE A 388 -1.29 8.06 9.78
C PHE A 388 -1.41 8.42 11.26
N LEU A 389 -0.72 7.65 12.11
CA LEU A 389 -0.70 7.80 13.56
C LEU A 389 0.65 8.36 13.99
N ARG A 390 0.62 9.35 14.88
CA ARG A 390 1.77 9.84 15.64
C ARG A 390 1.44 9.73 17.13
N CYS A 391 2.32 9.12 17.90
CA CYS A 391 2.20 9.02 19.36
C CYS A 391 3.50 9.42 20.04
N THR A 392 3.40 10.16 21.13
CA THR A 392 4.52 10.53 22.00
C THR A 392 4.32 9.82 23.36
N PRO A 393 4.88 8.62 23.55
CA PRO A 393 4.77 7.88 24.81
C PRO A 393 5.60 8.52 25.93
N ASN A 394 5.16 8.34 27.19
CA ASN A 394 5.87 8.88 28.36
C ASN A 394 7.05 8.01 28.84
N SER A 395 7.16 6.78 28.36
CA SER A 395 8.28 5.88 28.68
C SER A 395 8.61 4.95 27.51
N ASP A 396 9.84 4.44 27.51
CA ASP A 396 10.28 3.40 26.55
C ASP A 396 9.46 2.11 26.70
N GLU A 397 8.97 1.78 27.89
CA GLU A 397 8.10 0.61 28.12
C GLU A 397 6.76 0.73 27.39
N ILE A 398 6.12 1.91 27.48
CA ILE A 398 4.88 2.18 26.74
C ILE A 398 5.15 2.20 25.24
N LEU A 399 6.27 2.78 24.80
CA LEU A 399 6.68 2.73 23.39
C LEU A 399 6.77 1.30 22.86
N GLN A 400 7.48 0.41 23.58
CA GLN A 400 7.61 -0.99 23.16
C GLN A 400 6.27 -1.74 23.18
N THR A 401 5.44 -1.47 24.19
CA THR A 401 4.09 -2.05 24.27
C THR A 401 3.24 -1.65 23.06
N LEU A 402 3.24 -0.36 22.70
CA LEU A 402 2.53 0.13 21.51
C LEU A 402 3.06 -0.51 20.23
N ILE A 403 4.39 -0.61 20.06
CA ILE A 403 4.99 -1.28 18.90
C ILE A 403 4.46 -2.71 18.79
N ASN A 404 4.45 -3.47 19.90
CA ASN A 404 3.97 -4.85 19.92
C ASN A 404 2.48 -4.97 19.57
N LEU A 405 1.64 -4.08 20.13
CA LEU A 405 0.21 -4.06 19.84
C LEU A 405 -0.06 -3.67 18.37
N MET A 406 0.66 -2.67 17.84
CA MET A 406 0.50 -2.25 16.45
C MET A 406 0.93 -3.33 15.47
N GLN A 407 1.88 -4.20 15.81
CA GLN A 407 2.25 -5.32 14.94
C GLN A 407 1.15 -6.40 14.81
N LYS A 408 0.08 -6.33 15.61
CA LYS A 408 -1.06 -7.26 15.54
C LYS A 408 -2.13 -6.83 14.55
N ILE A 409 -2.10 -5.59 14.07
CA ILE A 409 -3.09 -5.07 13.12
C ILE A 409 -2.81 -5.55 11.68
N PRO A 410 -3.81 -5.50 10.78
CA PRO A 410 -3.73 -6.17 9.47
C PRO A 410 -2.54 -5.74 8.61
N PHE A 411 -2.25 -4.44 8.57
CA PHE A 411 -1.04 -3.88 7.98
C PHE A 411 -0.51 -2.76 8.87
N PHE A 412 0.81 -2.77 9.06
CA PHE A 412 1.53 -1.78 9.82
C PHE A 412 2.84 -1.40 9.13
N ASN A 413 3.21 -0.13 9.26
CA ASN A 413 4.54 0.38 8.97
C ASN A 413 4.92 1.36 10.09
N LEU A 414 5.74 0.89 11.02
CA LEU A 414 6.06 1.54 12.29
C LEU A 414 7.46 2.13 12.23
N SER A 415 7.62 3.38 12.63
CA SER A 415 8.92 4.05 12.72
C SER A 415 9.05 4.72 14.08
N VAL A 416 10.10 4.36 14.83
CA VAL A 416 10.51 5.15 15.99
C VAL A 416 11.35 6.31 15.48
N VAL A 417 10.98 7.52 15.89
CA VAL A 417 11.56 8.76 15.39
C VAL A 417 11.92 9.69 16.53
N ASN A 418 12.88 10.58 16.26
CA ASN A 418 13.19 11.71 17.13
C ASN A 418 12.88 13.00 16.38
N ALA A 419 12.28 13.97 17.05
CA ALA A 419 12.14 15.31 16.49
C ALA A 419 13.55 15.95 16.35
N CYS A 420 13.77 16.69 15.27
CA CYS A 420 15.07 17.34 15.01
C CYS A 420 15.31 18.61 15.85
N GLU A 421 14.28 19.13 16.53
CA GLU A 421 14.29 20.41 17.25
C GLU A 421 14.00 20.33 18.75
N GLU A 422 13.46 19.20 19.24
CA GLU A 422 13.17 19.04 20.66
C GLU A 422 14.38 18.46 21.41
N GLU A 423 14.40 18.62 22.75
CA GLU A 423 15.40 17.95 23.59
C GLU A 423 15.50 16.46 23.21
N PRO A 424 16.72 15.90 23.12
CA PRO A 424 17.01 14.60 22.48
C PRO A 424 16.37 13.36 23.13
N LEU A 425 15.41 13.52 24.05
CA LEU A 425 14.91 12.48 24.94
C LEU A 425 13.51 11.95 24.59
N ALA A 426 12.65 12.69 23.89
CA ALA A 426 11.30 12.22 23.58
C ALA A 426 11.27 11.44 22.26
N LYS A 427 11.36 10.11 22.35
CA LYS A 427 11.10 9.21 21.21
C LYS A 427 9.61 9.25 20.86
N GLU A 428 9.29 9.39 19.58
CA GLU A 428 7.93 9.28 19.07
C GLU A 428 7.75 8.02 18.22
N LEU A 429 6.52 7.55 18.13
CA LEU A 429 6.10 6.46 17.25
C LEU A 429 5.25 7.04 16.11
N ILE A 430 5.72 6.86 14.88
CA ILE A 430 4.95 7.16 13.67
C ILE A 430 4.52 5.85 13.01
N CYS A 431 3.24 5.71 12.69
CA CYS A 431 2.67 4.52 12.07
C CYS A 431 1.86 4.87 10.82
N PHE A 432 2.08 4.13 9.73
CA PHE A 432 1.11 4.03 8.63
C PHE A 432 0.34 2.71 8.77
N LEU A 433 -0.97 2.79 8.87
CA LEU A 433 -1.85 1.66 9.22
C LEU A 433 -2.91 1.45 8.14
N GLN A 434 -3.35 0.19 7.95
CA GLN A 434 -4.61 -0.10 7.25
C GLN A 434 -5.55 -0.81 8.21
N LEU A 435 -6.72 -0.22 8.43
CA LEU A 435 -7.70 -0.63 9.42
C LEU A 435 -9.09 -0.70 8.78
N ASP A 436 -9.98 -1.46 9.40
CA ASP A 436 -11.40 -1.23 9.24
C ASP A 436 -11.94 -0.26 10.29
N ASP A 437 -13.21 0.08 10.15
CA ASP A 437 -13.95 0.98 11.04
C ASP A 437 -13.93 0.50 12.49
N ILE A 438 -14.20 -0.78 12.73
CA ILE A 438 -14.21 -1.36 14.08
C ILE A 438 -12.83 -1.24 14.73
N LEU A 439 -11.77 -1.68 14.05
CA LEU A 439 -10.40 -1.58 14.55
C LEU A 439 -9.96 -0.12 14.73
N TYR A 440 -10.37 0.78 13.85
CA TYR A 440 -10.09 2.21 13.99
C TYR A 440 -10.73 2.77 15.27
N TYR A 441 -12.02 2.55 15.50
CA TYR A 441 -12.68 3.03 16.71
C TYR A 441 -12.08 2.42 17.99
N SER A 442 -11.76 1.13 17.96
CA SER A 442 -11.08 0.44 19.07
C SER A 442 -9.72 1.07 19.37
N LEU A 443 -8.90 1.32 18.34
CA LEU A 443 -7.59 1.96 18.48
C LEU A 443 -7.71 3.39 19.03
N VAL A 444 -8.62 4.20 18.48
CA VAL A 444 -8.79 5.59 18.94
C VAL A 444 -9.23 5.63 20.39
N THR A 445 -10.18 4.77 20.77
CA THR A 445 -10.66 4.68 22.16
C THR A 445 -9.50 4.30 23.08
N PHE A 446 -8.77 3.24 22.75
CA PHE A 446 -7.60 2.81 23.51
C PHE A 446 -6.54 3.91 23.69
N LEU A 447 -6.17 4.63 22.61
CA LEU A 447 -5.20 5.73 22.69
C LEU A 447 -5.71 6.90 23.54
N ARG A 448 -7.02 7.18 23.52
CA ARG A 448 -7.63 8.19 24.40
C ARG A 448 -7.51 7.79 25.87
N GLU A 449 -7.82 6.55 26.21
CA GLU A 449 -7.67 6.03 27.58
C GLU A 449 -6.21 6.13 28.04
N LEU A 450 -5.25 5.70 27.23
CA LEU A 450 -3.82 5.85 27.55
C LEU A 450 -3.40 7.32 27.75
N SER A 451 -4.00 8.25 27.01
CA SER A 451 -3.75 9.68 27.20
C SER A 451 -4.37 10.22 28.48
N GLN A 452 -5.57 9.76 28.86
CA GLN A 452 -6.24 10.16 30.11
C GLN A 452 -5.48 9.65 31.34
N GLU A 453 -4.94 8.43 31.26
CA GLU A 453 -4.07 7.81 32.27
C GLU A 453 -2.63 8.35 32.26
N GLN A 454 -2.35 9.41 31.48
CA GLN A 454 -1.04 10.04 31.38
C GLN A 454 0.08 9.04 31.01
N LEU A 455 -0.21 8.03 30.19
CA LEU A 455 0.78 7.12 29.60
C LEU A 455 1.28 7.63 28.23
N LEU A 456 0.48 8.48 27.59
CA LEU A 456 0.83 9.23 26.38
C LEU A 456 0.85 10.72 26.68
N ARG A 457 1.90 11.42 26.24
CA ARG A 457 1.95 12.89 26.25
C ARG A 457 1.00 13.48 25.20
N GLU A 458 1.00 12.89 24.01
CA GLU A 458 0.18 13.32 22.89
C GLU A 458 -0.02 12.16 21.91
N PHE A 459 -1.16 12.14 21.22
CA PHE A 459 -1.30 11.35 20.00
C PHE A 459 -2.15 12.10 18.97
N LYS A 460 -1.89 11.83 17.68
CA LYS A 460 -2.71 12.27 16.54
C LYS A 460 -2.89 11.10 15.59
N ILE A 461 -4.13 10.79 15.26
CA ILE A 461 -4.46 9.82 14.22
C ILE A 461 -5.24 10.53 13.12
N GLY A 462 -4.85 10.30 11.87
CA GLY A 462 -5.43 10.95 10.72
C GLY A 462 -5.68 10.00 9.58
N LEU A 463 -6.62 10.35 8.70
CA LEU A 463 -6.89 9.60 7.50
C LEU A 463 -5.93 10.04 6.39
N LEU A 464 -5.25 9.08 5.78
CA LEU A 464 -4.45 9.29 4.58
C LEU A 464 -5.39 9.52 3.40
N VAL A 465 -5.28 10.69 2.79
CA VAL A 465 -6.05 11.09 1.60
C VAL A 465 -5.35 10.61 0.35
N ASP A 466 -4.04 10.84 0.27
CA ASP A 466 -3.20 10.39 -0.82
C ASP A 466 -1.80 10.04 -0.29
N SER A 467 -1.14 9.07 -0.92
CA SER A 467 0.23 8.71 -0.57
C SER A 467 0.94 7.99 -1.70
N PHE A 468 2.20 8.35 -1.90
CA PHE A 468 3.09 7.70 -2.84
C PHE A 468 4.47 7.56 -2.19
N PHE A 469 5.07 6.36 -2.24
CA PHE A 469 6.40 6.06 -1.69
C PHE A 469 7.20 5.22 -2.69
N GLY A 470 8.53 5.28 -2.65
CA GLY A 470 9.43 4.63 -3.60
C GLY A 470 9.72 5.46 -4.88
N GLU A 471 9.73 6.79 -4.78
CA GLU A 471 10.11 7.70 -5.88
C GLU A 471 11.62 7.71 -6.14
N SER A 472 12.42 7.56 -5.09
CA SER A 472 13.88 7.73 -5.19
C SER A 472 14.51 6.57 -5.97
N LYS A 473 15.45 6.90 -6.86
CA LYS A 473 16.29 5.88 -7.50
C LYS A 473 17.50 5.63 -6.63
N VAL A 474 17.84 4.35 -6.40
CA VAL A 474 18.98 3.96 -5.57
C VAL A 474 20.26 4.64 -6.06
N LYS A 475 20.50 4.67 -7.37
CA LYS A 475 21.67 5.33 -7.93
C LYS A 475 21.74 6.83 -7.69
N GLU A 476 20.58 7.51 -7.57
CA GLU A 476 20.52 8.96 -7.38
C GLU A 476 20.81 9.30 -5.92
N VAL A 477 20.25 8.53 -4.99
CA VAL A 477 20.53 8.64 -3.56
C VAL A 477 22.01 8.39 -3.27
N LEU A 478 22.63 7.40 -3.92
CA LEU A 478 24.02 7.01 -3.68
C LEU A 478 25.06 7.71 -4.59
N LYS A 479 24.64 8.63 -5.48
CA LYS A 479 25.56 9.23 -6.47
C LYS A 479 26.62 10.12 -5.82
N GLU A 480 26.26 10.87 -4.78
CA GLU A 480 27.18 11.81 -4.13
C GLU A 480 28.27 11.09 -3.33
N THR A 481 27.97 9.93 -2.74
CA THR A 481 28.96 9.04 -2.09
C THR A 481 30.01 8.46 -3.03
N LEU A 482 29.75 8.38 -4.35
CA LEU A 482 30.66 7.75 -5.32
C LEU A 482 31.66 8.73 -5.98
N ILE A 483 31.46 10.04 -5.81
CA ILE A 483 32.26 11.07 -6.49
C ILE A 483 33.54 11.42 -5.72
N GLU A 484 33.62 11.13 -4.42
CA GLU A 484 34.81 11.41 -3.60
C GLU A 484 35.86 10.28 -3.58
N GLY A 485 35.59 9.14 -4.24
CA GLY A 485 36.54 8.01 -4.35
C GLY A 485 37.56 8.13 -5.49
N PHE A 486 37.64 9.27 -6.18
CA PHE A 486 38.52 9.48 -7.34
C PHE A 486 39.30 10.81 -7.32
N SER A 487 39.47 11.44 -6.15
CA SER A 487 40.35 12.61 -5.97
C SER A 487 41.57 12.29 -5.14
#